data_AF-A0A261C0K9-F1
#
_entry.id   AF-A0A261C0K9-F1
#
_cell.length_a   1.000
_cell.length_b   1.000
_cell.length_c   1.000
_cell.angle_alpha   90.00
_cell.angle_beta   90.00
_cell.angle_gamma   90.00
#
_symmetry.space_group_name_H-M   'P 1'
#
loop_
_entity.id
_entity.type
_entity.pdbx_description
1 polymer ?
#
loop_
_entity_poly.entity_id
_entity_poly.type
_entity_poly.pdbx_seq_one_letter_code
_entity_poly.pdbx_strand_id
1 'polypeptide(L)'
;MDTAERIVFATILYEKTPLDVVKSILSKFPEDDLFRKKCEMVVAVREGRAVDAICIAMMANVGYGQPNPMSPFGFEAEQMELSPTQEPIDREKIRNYLTNSDRAYILKEFKKNNEKLNMDKKREIANHLGVIVVKVKDHVHHLKQYPKRLEQLRARAAEVKKTSRRLTASDRDYILQEYLKNDRRVSFDEKKRIAEHLKVHVVKIQRRVDSLKGRKQAGKGNDGFLLTVP
;
A
#
# COMPACT_ATOMS: atom_id res chain seq x y z
N MET A 1 -26.79 1.71 20.05
CA MET A 1 -25.93 1.18 21.10
C MET A 1 -26.53 1.58 22.43
N ASP A 2 -27.14 0.63 23.11
CA ASP A 2 -27.86 0.84 24.37
C ASP A 2 -26.90 1.21 25.51
N THR A 3 -27.42 1.80 26.59
CA THR A 3 -26.62 2.22 27.75
C THR A 3 -25.88 1.04 28.38
N ALA A 4 -26.51 -0.14 28.42
CA ALA A 4 -25.88 -1.38 28.89
C ALA A 4 -24.71 -1.82 27.99
N GLU A 5 -24.87 -1.76 26.66
CA GLU A 5 -23.83 -2.10 25.69
C GLU A 5 -22.61 -1.18 25.79
N ARG A 6 -22.83 0.12 26.06
CA ARG A 6 -21.74 1.09 26.25
C ARG A 6 -20.94 0.81 27.52
N ILE A 7 -21.61 0.45 28.61
CA ILE A 7 -20.96 0.11 29.88
C ILE A 7 -20.11 -1.17 29.71
N VAL A 8 -20.66 -2.18 29.04
CA VAL A 8 -19.93 -3.43 28.73
C VAL A 8 -18.73 -3.15 27.84
N PHE A 9 -18.90 -2.37 26.76
CA PHE A 9 -17.80 -2.03 25.86
C PHE A 9 -16.68 -1.24 26.56
N ALA A 10 -17.04 -0.26 27.40
CA ALA A 10 -16.06 0.49 28.19
C ALA A 10 -15.30 -0.40 29.18
N THR A 11 -15.98 -1.38 29.79
CA THR A 11 -15.37 -2.37 30.70
C THR A 11 -14.34 -3.25 29.98
N ILE A 12 -14.59 -3.58 28.71
CA ILE A 12 -13.72 -4.41 27.87
C ILE A 12 -12.48 -3.62 27.41
N LEU A 13 -12.67 -2.35 27.05
CA LEU A 13 -11.59 -1.43 26.67
C LEU A 13 -10.70 -1.03 27.86
N TYR A 14 -11.19 -1.14 29.09
CA TYR A 14 -10.37 -0.88 30.27
C TYR A 14 -9.34 -2.01 30.46
N GLU A 15 -8.07 -1.70 30.16
CA GLU A 15 -6.98 -2.69 30.12
C GLU A 15 -6.73 -3.43 31.43
N LYS A 16 -7.14 -2.85 32.57
CA LYS A 16 -6.99 -3.48 33.89
C LYS A 16 -8.07 -4.51 34.22
N THR A 17 -9.14 -4.61 33.42
CA THR A 17 -10.19 -5.61 33.63
C THR A 17 -9.66 -6.99 33.24
N PRO A 18 -9.71 -8.01 34.12
CA PRO A 18 -9.28 -9.37 33.79
C PRO A 18 -10.05 -9.96 32.60
N LEU A 19 -9.36 -10.68 31.72
CA LEU A 19 -9.98 -11.25 30.51
C LEU A 19 -11.04 -12.31 30.82
N ASP A 20 -10.90 -13.06 31.92
CA ASP A 20 -11.88 -14.06 32.33
C ASP A 20 -13.23 -13.42 32.71
N VAL A 21 -13.17 -12.24 33.34
CA VAL A 21 -14.36 -11.43 33.67
C VAL A 21 -15.01 -10.93 32.38
N VAL A 22 -14.21 -10.46 31.42
CA VAL A 22 -14.71 -10.03 30.11
C VAL A 22 -15.38 -11.18 29.36
N LYS A 23 -14.75 -12.36 29.28
CA LYS A 23 -15.32 -13.54 28.62
C LYS A 23 -16.62 -14.01 29.27
N SER A 24 -16.70 -13.97 30.61
CA SER A 24 -17.92 -14.29 31.37
C SER A 24 -19.06 -13.30 31.13
N ILE A 25 -18.76 -12.03 30.89
CA ILE A 25 -19.77 -11.03 30.51
C ILE A 25 -20.25 -11.30 29.08
N LEU A 26 -19.34 -11.61 28.16
CA LEU A 26 -19.67 -11.87 26.75
C LEU A 26 -20.48 -13.15 26.53
N SER A 27 -20.28 -14.18 27.36
CA SER A 27 -21.07 -15.42 27.29
C SER A 27 -22.56 -15.21 27.58
N LYS A 28 -22.97 -14.05 28.13
CA LYS A 28 -24.37 -13.69 28.35
C LYS A 28 -25.08 -13.17 27.08
N PHE A 29 -24.33 -12.87 26.02
CA PHE A 29 -24.87 -12.41 24.75
C PHE A 29 -24.96 -13.59 23.75
N PRO A 30 -25.95 -13.62 22.83
CA PRO A 30 -26.03 -14.65 21.79
C PRO A 30 -24.78 -14.66 20.91
N GLU A 31 -24.32 -15.84 20.46
CA GLU A 31 -23.12 -15.98 19.59
C GLU A 31 -23.23 -15.21 18.28
N ASP A 32 -24.46 -15.09 17.79
CA ASP A 32 -24.79 -14.40 16.56
C ASP A 32 -24.85 -12.87 16.69
N ASP A 33 -24.85 -12.37 17.92
CA ASP A 33 -24.99 -10.95 18.20
C ASP A 33 -23.79 -10.13 17.70
N LEU A 34 -24.10 -9.07 16.96
CA LEU A 34 -23.09 -8.20 16.36
C LEU A 34 -22.27 -7.46 17.44
N PHE A 35 -22.90 -7.13 18.57
CA PHE A 35 -22.22 -6.48 19.69
C PHE A 35 -21.26 -7.45 20.39
N ARG A 36 -21.64 -8.72 20.59
CA ARG A 36 -20.73 -9.78 21.06
C ARG A 36 -19.52 -9.97 20.13
N LYS A 37 -19.72 -10.08 18.81
CA LYS A 37 -18.62 -10.22 17.83
C LYS A 37 -17.63 -9.04 17.87
N LYS A 38 -18.14 -7.82 18.00
CA LYS A 38 -17.28 -6.62 18.17
C LYS A 38 -16.45 -6.67 19.44
N CYS A 39 -17.02 -7.19 20.53
CA CYS A 39 -16.30 -7.36 21.78
C CYS A 39 -15.27 -8.49 21.74
N GLU A 40 -15.59 -9.61 21.09
CA GLU A 40 -14.65 -10.74 20.88
C GLU A 40 -13.44 -10.33 20.04
N MET A 41 -13.63 -9.44 19.06
CA MET A 41 -12.52 -8.81 18.33
C MET A 41 -11.58 -8.05 19.27
N VAL A 42 -12.12 -7.24 20.19
CA VAL A 42 -11.32 -6.47 21.16
C VAL A 42 -10.60 -7.40 22.15
N VAL A 43 -11.24 -8.50 22.56
CA VAL A 43 -10.61 -9.55 23.37
C VAL A 43 -9.44 -10.20 22.62
N ALA A 44 -9.63 -10.57 21.35
CA ALA A 44 -8.57 -11.16 20.53
C ALA A 44 -7.37 -10.21 20.37
N VAL A 45 -7.60 -8.90 20.25
CA VAL A 45 -6.53 -7.89 20.25
C VAL A 45 -5.78 -7.85 21.58
N ARG A 46 -6.50 -7.85 22.71
CA ARG A 46 -5.87 -7.87 24.06
C ARG A 46 -5.07 -9.15 24.34
N GLU A 47 -5.46 -10.27 23.73
CA GLU A 47 -4.75 -11.54 23.82
C GLU A 47 -3.57 -11.66 22.83
N GLY A 48 -3.31 -10.63 22.02
CA GLY A 48 -2.27 -10.68 20.99
C GLY A 48 -2.61 -11.58 19.79
N ARG A 49 -3.85 -12.06 19.69
CA ARG A 49 -4.38 -12.88 18.59
C ARG A 49 -4.84 -12.00 17.43
N ALA A 50 -3.90 -11.26 16.83
CA ALA A 50 -4.18 -10.31 15.76
C ALA A 50 -4.85 -10.93 14.52
N VAL A 51 -4.54 -12.18 14.18
CA VAL A 51 -5.17 -12.90 13.05
C VAL A 51 -6.64 -13.17 13.33
N ASP A 52 -6.97 -13.61 14.55
CA ASP A 52 -8.34 -13.92 14.94
C ASP A 52 -9.20 -12.65 15.00
N ALA A 53 -8.64 -11.53 15.45
CA ALA A 53 -9.31 -10.22 15.41
C ALA A 53 -9.67 -9.80 13.97
N ILE A 54 -8.78 -10.07 12.99
CA ILE A 54 -9.04 -9.79 11.57
C ILE A 54 -10.15 -10.69 11.04
N CYS A 55 -10.12 -11.99 11.36
CA CYS A 55 -11.16 -12.94 10.95
C CYS A 55 -12.54 -12.55 11.49
N ILE A 56 -12.61 -12.17 12.77
CA ILE A 56 -13.86 -11.71 13.41
C ILE A 56 -14.36 -10.41 12.76
N ALA A 57 -13.48 -9.44 12.49
CA ALA A 57 -13.85 -8.19 11.82
C ALA A 57 -14.39 -8.42 10.39
N MET A 58 -13.81 -9.38 9.66
CA MET A 58 -14.29 -9.76 8.33
C MET A 58 -15.67 -10.40 8.40
N MET A 59 -15.93 -11.26 9.37
CA MET A 59 -17.25 -11.89 9.54
C MET A 59 -18.31 -10.90 10.06
N ALA A 60 -17.93 -9.93 10.90
CA ALA A 60 -18.85 -8.94 11.46
C ALA A 60 -19.28 -7.84 10.47
N ASN A 61 -18.49 -7.58 9.42
CA ASN A 61 -18.81 -6.61 8.37
C ASN A 61 -19.62 -7.20 7.20
N VAL A 62 -19.83 -8.51 7.18
CA VAL A 62 -20.71 -9.17 6.20
C VAL A 62 -22.06 -9.35 6.87
N GLY A 63 -22.99 -8.43 6.59
CA GLY A 63 -24.38 -8.55 6.99
C GLY A 63 -24.95 -9.90 6.53
N TYR A 64 -25.79 -10.48 7.39
CA TYR A 64 -26.49 -11.73 7.18
C TYR A 64 -27.02 -11.89 5.74
N GLY A 65 -26.64 -13.00 5.10
CA GLY A 65 -27.48 -13.64 4.09
C GLY A 65 -27.40 -13.08 2.67
N GLN A 66 -26.22 -13.02 2.05
CA GLN A 66 -26.08 -13.34 0.61
C GLN A 66 -24.69 -13.93 0.33
N PRO A 67 -24.57 -15.11 -0.32
CA PRO A 67 -23.30 -15.61 -0.79
C PRO A 67 -22.90 -14.77 -2.01
N ASN A 68 -22.07 -13.75 -1.80
CA ASN A 68 -21.46 -13.01 -2.91
C ASN A 68 -20.09 -13.67 -3.24
N PRO A 69 -19.84 -14.15 -4.47
CA PRO A 69 -18.67 -14.95 -4.86
C PRO A 69 -17.33 -14.17 -4.92
N MET A 70 -17.23 -13.02 -4.24
CA MET A 70 -15.94 -12.36 -3.98
C MET A 70 -15.50 -12.60 -2.54
N SER A 71 -15.11 -13.84 -2.27
CA SER A 71 -14.24 -14.12 -1.15
C SER A 71 -12.78 -13.84 -1.56
N PRO A 72 -11.99 -13.05 -0.83
CA PRO A 72 -10.52 -13.02 -1.00
C PRO A 72 -9.86 -14.33 -0.54
N PHE A 73 -10.64 -15.22 0.10
CA PHE A 73 -10.28 -16.55 0.54
C PHE A 73 -11.37 -17.53 0.09
N GLY A 74 -11.38 -17.87 -1.20
CA GLY A 74 -12.17 -19.00 -1.70
C GLY A 74 -11.67 -20.30 -1.08
N PHE A 75 -12.12 -20.61 0.13
CA PHE A 75 -12.21 -21.98 0.62
C PHE A 75 -13.58 -22.48 0.21
N GLU A 76 -13.65 -23.08 -0.98
CA GLU A 76 -14.67 -24.08 -1.21
C GLU A 76 -14.33 -25.25 -0.28
N ALA A 77 -15.22 -25.50 0.68
CA ALA A 77 -15.25 -26.76 1.39
C ALA A 77 -15.73 -27.86 0.42
N GLU A 78 -14.89 -28.24 -0.53
CA GLU A 78 -15.04 -29.53 -1.19
C GLU A 78 -14.59 -30.60 -0.19
N GLN A 79 -15.56 -31.11 0.57
CA GLN A 79 -15.46 -32.45 1.13
C GLN A 79 -15.52 -33.43 -0.05
N MET A 80 -14.38 -33.77 -0.66
CA MET A 80 -14.27 -34.98 -1.48
C MET A 80 -12.92 -35.68 -1.26
N GLU A 81 -13.04 -36.76 -0.50
CA GLU A 81 -12.24 -37.99 -0.45
C GLU A 81 -10.70 -37.90 -0.45
N LEU A 82 -10.15 -38.13 0.75
CA LEU A 82 -8.76 -38.51 0.98
C LEU A 82 -8.44 -39.82 0.22
N SER A 83 -7.55 -39.73 -0.76
CA SER A 83 -6.77 -40.90 -1.19
C SER A 83 -5.72 -41.22 -0.10
N PRO A 84 -5.63 -42.46 0.40
CA PRO A 84 -4.80 -42.77 1.56
C PRO A 84 -3.40 -43.18 1.09
N THR A 85 -2.50 -42.22 0.88
CA THR A 85 -1.05 -42.49 0.93
C THR A 85 -0.26 -41.19 0.86
N GLN A 86 -0.05 -40.56 2.00
CA GLN A 86 1.14 -39.74 2.22
C GLN A 86 1.34 -39.57 3.71
N GLU A 87 2.53 -39.95 4.17
CA GLU A 87 2.95 -39.86 5.56
C GLU A 87 2.64 -38.46 6.13
N PRO A 88 2.20 -38.37 7.40
CA PRO A 88 1.84 -37.10 7.99
C PRO A 88 3.09 -36.22 8.06
N ILE A 89 3.16 -35.21 7.19
CA ILE A 89 4.11 -34.10 7.35
C ILE A 89 3.79 -33.48 8.71
N ASP A 90 4.74 -33.53 9.65
CA ASP A 90 4.68 -32.87 10.96
C ASP A 90 4.22 -31.41 10.76
N ARG A 91 2.92 -31.16 10.99
CA ARG A 91 2.30 -29.84 10.76
C ARG A 91 2.93 -28.75 11.65
N GLU A 92 3.64 -29.14 12.70
CA GLU A 92 4.33 -28.26 13.64
C GLU A 92 5.60 -27.59 13.07
N LYS A 93 6.17 -28.08 11.95
CA LYS A 93 7.43 -27.54 11.39
C LYS A 93 7.26 -26.69 10.13
N ILE A 94 6.03 -26.44 9.68
CA ILE A 94 5.79 -25.68 8.45
C ILE A 94 6.02 -24.19 8.69
N ARG A 95 7.01 -23.61 8.01
CA ARG A 95 7.38 -22.20 8.16
C ARG A 95 6.48 -21.28 7.35
N ASN A 96 6.07 -20.16 7.96
CA ASN A 96 5.28 -19.10 7.32
C ASN A 96 6.13 -17.98 6.70
N TYR A 97 7.38 -18.26 6.35
CA TYR A 97 8.26 -17.27 5.72
C TYR A 97 9.21 -17.96 4.73
N LEU A 98 9.70 -17.18 3.75
CA LEU A 98 10.72 -17.61 2.81
C LEU A 98 12.04 -16.95 3.16
N THR A 99 13.09 -17.75 3.34
CA THR A 99 14.48 -17.29 3.43
C THR A 99 15.01 -16.93 2.04
N ASN A 100 16.20 -16.32 1.98
CA ASN A 100 16.82 -15.98 0.70
C ASN A 100 17.22 -17.23 -0.12
N SER A 101 17.61 -18.32 0.54
CA SER A 101 17.86 -19.61 -0.12
C SER A 101 16.58 -20.19 -0.70
N ASP A 102 15.46 -20.13 0.03
CA ASP A 102 14.16 -20.62 -0.45
C ASP A 102 13.72 -19.84 -1.70
N ARG A 103 13.87 -18.50 -1.68
CA ARG A 103 13.58 -17.63 -2.83
C ARG A 103 14.46 -17.96 -4.03
N ALA A 104 15.75 -18.18 -3.81
CA ALA A 104 16.69 -18.56 -4.87
C ALA A 104 16.32 -19.92 -5.50
N TYR A 105 15.91 -20.88 -4.66
CA TYR A 105 15.44 -22.18 -5.12
C TYR A 105 14.15 -22.06 -5.94
N ILE A 106 13.14 -21.33 -5.44
CA ILE A 106 11.89 -21.08 -6.18
C ILE A 106 12.18 -20.39 -7.52
N LEU A 107 13.10 -19.43 -7.56
CA LEU A 107 13.50 -18.76 -8.80
C LEU A 107 14.14 -19.74 -9.80
N LYS A 108 15.00 -20.65 -9.32
CA LYS A 108 15.64 -21.69 -10.15
C LYS A 108 14.58 -22.63 -10.74
N GLU A 109 13.65 -23.12 -9.94
CA GLU A 109 12.56 -23.99 -10.38
C GLU A 109 11.57 -23.26 -11.30
N PHE A 110 11.31 -21.97 -11.04
CA PHE A 110 10.49 -21.13 -11.91
C PHE A 110 11.09 -20.97 -13.30
N LYS A 111 12.41 -20.73 -13.39
CA LYS A 111 13.12 -20.64 -14.67
C LYS A 111 13.18 -21.97 -15.42
N LYS A 112 13.45 -23.08 -14.72
CA LYS A 112 13.47 -24.43 -15.32
C LYS A 112 12.13 -24.82 -15.93
N ASN A 113 11.02 -24.41 -15.32
CA ASN A 113 9.67 -24.70 -15.80
C ASN A 113 9.12 -23.62 -16.76
N ASN A 114 9.98 -22.95 -17.53
CA ASN A 114 9.59 -21.91 -18.50
C ASN A 114 8.64 -20.84 -17.92
N GLU A 115 8.90 -20.40 -16.68
CA GLU A 115 8.12 -19.38 -15.97
C GLU A 115 6.64 -19.79 -15.70
N LYS A 116 6.36 -21.09 -15.84
CA LYS A 116 5.04 -21.69 -15.64
C LYS A 116 5.11 -22.81 -14.60
N LEU A 117 4.91 -22.43 -13.34
CA LEU A 117 4.67 -23.39 -12.25
C LEU A 117 3.17 -23.63 -12.08
N ASN A 118 2.72 -24.86 -12.31
CA ASN A 118 1.38 -25.32 -11.94
C ASN A 118 1.24 -25.49 -10.41
N MET A 119 0.03 -25.62 -9.89
CA MET A 119 -0.23 -25.76 -8.45
C MET A 119 0.42 -26.99 -7.84
N ASP A 120 0.48 -28.12 -8.54
CA ASP A 120 1.11 -29.34 -8.04
C ASP A 120 2.61 -29.15 -7.81
N LYS A 121 3.29 -28.51 -8.78
CA LYS A 121 4.71 -28.19 -8.65
C LYS A 121 4.99 -27.16 -7.56
N LYS A 122 4.08 -26.21 -7.32
CA LYS A 122 4.18 -25.30 -6.16
C LYS A 122 4.02 -26.05 -4.84
N ARG A 123 3.14 -27.07 -4.80
CA ARG A 123 2.94 -27.91 -3.61
C ARG A 123 4.17 -28.78 -3.34
N GLU A 124 4.77 -29.37 -4.37
CA GLU A 124 6.05 -30.09 -4.24
C GLU A 124 7.18 -29.19 -3.71
N ILE A 125 7.34 -27.97 -4.27
CA ILE A 125 8.35 -27.01 -3.81
C ILE A 125 8.09 -26.61 -2.35
N ALA A 126 6.83 -26.37 -1.98
CA ALA A 126 6.44 -26.02 -0.63
C ALA A 126 6.77 -27.14 0.37
N ASN A 127 6.47 -28.39 0.00
CA ASN A 127 6.80 -29.57 0.79
C ASN A 127 8.31 -29.75 0.92
N HIS A 128 9.07 -29.62 -0.18
CA HIS A 128 10.52 -29.74 -0.17
C HIS A 128 11.20 -28.69 0.73
N LEU A 129 10.67 -27.48 0.78
CA LEU A 129 11.22 -26.38 1.57
C LEU A 129 10.66 -26.30 3.01
N GLY A 130 9.65 -27.12 3.34
CA GLY A 130 8.93 -27.06 4.60
C GLY A 130 8.24 -25.70 4.83
N VAL A 131 7.66 -25.12 3.78
CA VAL A 131 7.01 -23.79 3.83
C VAL A 131 5.56 -23.87 3.38
N ILE A 132 4.75 -22.91 3.80
CA ILE A 132 3.33 -22.86 3.37
C ILE A 132 3.25 -22.58 1.86
N VAL A 133 2.44 -23.36 1.15
CA VAL A 133 2.21 -23.24 -0.32
C VAL A 133 1.86 -21.82 -0.74
N VAL A 134 1.11 -21.09 0.10
CA VAL A 134 0.76 -19.68 -0.12
C VAL A 134 1.99 -18.81 -0.34
N LYS A 135 3.07 -19.01 0.42
CA LYS A 135 4.30 -18.22 0.27
C LYS A 135 5.00 -18.49 -1.06
N VAL A 136 5.02 -19.74 -1.51
CA VAL A 136 5.53 -20.10 -2.84
C VAL A 136 4.65 -19.45 -3.92
N LYS A 137 3.32 -19.47 -3.77
CA LYS A 137 2.38 -18.83 -4.70
C LYS A 137 2.63 -17.33 -4.82
N ASP A 138 2.75 -16.63 -3.68
CA ASP A 138 2.97 -15.19 -3.62
C ASP A 138 4.31 -14.81 -4.26
N HIS A 139 5.37 -15.58 -3.97
CA HIS A 139 6.67 -15.33 -4.55
C HIS A 139 6.67 -15.55 -6.07
N VAL A 140 6.05 -16.63 -6.56
CA VAL A 140 5.89 -16.86 -8.00
C VAL A 140 5.06 -15.76 -8.66
N HIS A 141 3.99 -15.28 -8.01
CA HIS A 141 3.23 -14.14 -8.51
C HIS A 141 4.10 -12.88 -8.62
N HIS A 142 4.90 -12.59 -7.58
CA HIS A 142 5.84 -11.48 -7.62
C HIS A 142 6.85 -11.60 -8.76
N LEU A 143 7.41 -12.79 -9.00
CA LEU A 143 8.33 -13.04 -10.13
C LEU A 143 7.69 -12.75 -11.49
N LYS A 144 6.40 -13.07 -11.68
CA LYS A 144 5.66 -12.74 -12.91
C LYS A 144 5.40 -11.24 -13.09
N GLN A 145 5.19 -10.52 -12.00
CA GLN A 145 4.89 -9.07 -12.04
C GLN A 145 6.13 -8.19 -12.08
N TYR A 146 7.26 -8.69 -11.61
CA TYR A 146 8.50 -7.93 -11.47
C TYR A 146 9.00 -7.30 -12.79
N PRO A 147 9.00 -7.99 -13.94
CA PRO A 147 9.46 -7.39 -15.20
C PRO A 147 8.62 -6.17 -15.61
N LYS A 148 7.28 -6.29 -15.53
CA LYS A 148 6.35 -5.20 -15.85
C LYS A 148 6.54 -4.00 -14.93
N ARG A 149 6.71 -4.26 -13.62
CA ARG A 149 6.95 -3.21 -12.63
C ARG A 149 8.29 -2.51 -12.84
N LEU A 150 9.34 -3.27 -13.20
CA LEU A 150 10.65 -2.73 -13.48
C LEU A 150 10.64 -1.82 -14.72
N GLU A 151 9.92 -2.21 -15.77
CA GLU A 151 9.75 -1.42 -16.98
C GLU A 151 9.01 -0.11 -16.69
N GLN A 152 7.92 -0.16 -15.93
CA GLN A 152 7.19 1.04 -15.48
C GLN A 152 8.07 2.00 -14.67
N LEU A 153 8.90 1.47 -13.78
CA LEU A 153 9.84 2.28 -12.99
C LEU A 153 10.89 2.95 -13.87
N ARG A 154 11.43 2.23 -14.86
CA ARG A 154 12.38 2.79 -15.85
C ARG A 154 11.72 3.89 -16.70
N ALA A 155 10.49 3.69 -17.16
CA ALA A 155 9.73 4.68 -17.91
C ALA A 155 9.48 5.95 -17.07
N ARG A 156 9.04 5.80 -15.82
CA ARG A 156 8.87 6.93 -14.90
C ARG A 156 10.18 7.67 -14.63
N ALA A 157 11.27 6.96 -14.42
CA ALA A 157 12.58 7.57 -14.21
C ALA A 157 13.06 8.36 -15.45
N ALA A 158 12.78 7.86 -16.66
CA ALA A 158 13.10 8.56 -17.90
C ALA A 158 12.29 9.87 -18.05
N GLU A 159 11.00 9.86 -17.71
CA GLU A 159 10.15 11.06 -17.71
C GLU A 159 10.60 12.09 -16.68
N VAL A 160 10.97 11.65 -15.48
CA VAL A 160 11.57 12.53 -14.45
C VAL A 160 12.89 13.12 -14.95
N LYS A 161 13.75 12.33 -15.61
CA LYS A 161 15.02 12.82 -16.15
C LYS A 161 14.83 13.89 -17.21
N LYS A 162 13.85 13.73 -18.12
CA LYS A 162 13.50 14.73 -19.15
C LYS A 162 13.07 16.07 -18.52
N THR A 163 12.21 16.02 -17.51
CA THR A 163 11.64 17.21 -16.86
C THR A 163 12.55 17.82 -15.78
N SER A 164 13.61 17.12 -15.38
CA SER A 164 14.59 17.55 -14.38
C SER A 164 15.76 18.37 -14.94
N ARG A 165 15.83 18.64 -16.26
CA ARG A 165 16.87 19.53 -16.85
C ARG A 165 16.87 20.93 -16.24
N ARG A 166 18.04 21.56 -16.07
CA ARG A 166 18.14 22.95 -15.57
C ARG A 166 17.53 23.93 -16.58
N LEU A 167 16.96 25.03 -16.07
CA LEU A 167 16.50 26.13 -16.92
C LEU A 167 17.71 26.81 -17.57
N THR A 168 17.73 26.86 -18.90
CA THR A 168 18.71 27.60 -19.69
C THR A 168 18.50 29.12 -19.55
N ALA A 169 19.37 29.93 -20.15
CA ALA A 169 19.14 31.38 -20.23
C ALA A 169 17.86 31.69 -21.03
N SER A 170 17.70 31.09 -22.21
CA SER A 170 16.51 31.24 -23.06
C SER A 170 15.20 30.84 -22.35
N ASP A 171 15.19 29.74 -21.58
CA ASP A 171 14.03 29.35 -20.79
C ASP A 171 13.66 30.45 -19.78
N ARG A 172 14.65 31.06 -19.12
CA ARG A 172 14.44 32.11 -18.11
C ARG A 172 13.93 33.39 -18.73
N ASP A 173 14.41 33.73 -19.92
CA ASP A 173 13.99 34.92 -20.66
C ASP A 173 12.57 34.76 -21.17
N TYR A 174 12.21 33.57 -21.67
CA TYR A 174 10.84 33.24 -22.04
C TYR A 174 9.88 33.35 -20.85
N ILE A 175 10.24 32.77 -19.69
CA ILE A 175 9.44 32.89 -18.46
C ILE A 175 9.28 34.37 -18.05
N LEU A 176 10.31 35.19 -18.22
CA LEU A 176 10.26 36.62 -17.92
C LEU A 176 9.31 37.36 -18.88
N GLN A 177 9.35 37.06 -20.18
CA GLN A 177 8.43 37.64 -21.16
C GLN A 177 6.98 37.29 -20.83
N GLU A 178 6.69 36.01 -20.57
CA GLU A 178 5.34 35.57 -20.19
C GLU A 178 4.90 36.16 -18.84
N TYR A 179 5.83 36.32 -17.89
CA TYR A 179 5.56 37.00 -16.63
C TYR A 179 5.20 38.48 -16.83
N LEU A 180 5.88 39.19 -17.74
CA LEU A 180 5.60 40.60 -18.04
C LEU A 180 4.31 40.78 -18.83
N LYS A 181 4.01 39.89 -19.79
CA LYS A 181 2.76 39.91 -20.58
C LYS A 181 1.51 39.76 -19.71
N ASN A 182 1.58 38.93 -18.67
CA ASN A 182 0.45 38.66 -17.77
C ASN A 182 0.44 39.62 -16.56
N ASP A 183 0.81 40.88 -16.74
CA ASP A 183 0.83 41.90 -15.67
C ASP A 183 1.53 41.45 -14.38
N ARG A 184 2.60 40.64 -14.51
CA ARG A 184 3.39 40.11 -13.39
C ARG A 184 2.60 39.16 -12.49
N ARG A 185 1.49 38.63 -12.99
CA ARG A 185 0.63 37.63 -12.35
C ARG A 185 0.55 36.42 -13.27
N VAL A 186 1.12 35.30 -12.84
CA VAL A 186 1.05 34.06 -13.61
C VAL A 186 0.24 33.04 -12.81
N SER A 187 -0.90 32.64 -13.36
CA SER A 187 -1.80 31.64 -12.78
C SER A 187 -1.15 30.25 -12.76
N PHE A 188 -1.78 29.28 -12.08
CA PHE A 188 -1.28 27.91 -12.09
C PHE A 188 -1.34 27.29 -13.50
N ASP A 189 -2.43 27.54 -14.23
CA ASP A 189 -2.62 26.98 -15.57
C ASP A 189 -1.66 27.58 -16.60
N GLU A 190 -1.32 28.87 -16.48
CA GLU A 190 -0.25 29.47 -17.29
C GLU A 190 1.12 28.88 -16.97
N LYS A 191 1.44 28.65 -15.69
CA LYS A 191 2.70 27.96 -15.32
C LYS A 191 2.75 26.56 -15.90
N LYS A 192 1.62 25.86 -15.95
CA LYS A 192 1.50 24.54 -16.56
C LYS A 192 1.76 24.60 -18.07
N ARG A 193 1.12 25.54 -18.79
CA ARG A 193 1.37 25.77 -20.23
C ARG A 193 2.82 26.10 -20.54
N ILE A 194 3.44 26.98 -19.76
CA ILE A 194 4.86 27.34 -19.90
C ILE A 194 5.76 26.12 -19.63
N ALA A 195 5.45 25.33 -18.60
CA ALA A 195 6.20 24.13 -18.25
C ALA A 195 6.14 23.06 -19.35
N GLU A 196 4.97 22.86 -19.96
CA GLU A 196 4.75 21.98 -21.11
C GLU A 196 5.53 22.47 -22.33
N HIS A 197 5.45 23.76 -22.66
CA HIS A 197 6.17 24.37 -23.78
C HIS A 197 7.70 24.19 -23.64
N LEU A 198 8.23 24.44 -22.43
CA LEU A 198 9.66 24.33 -22.14
C LEU A 198 10.11 22.90 -21.82
N LYS A 199 9.19 21.93 -21.73
CA LYS A 199 9.46 20.53 -21.31
C LYS A 199 10.22 20.46 -19.98
N VAL A 200 9.80 21.24 -18.99
CA VAL A 200 10.38 21.28 -17.64
C VAL A 200 9.29 21.10 -16.60
N HIS A 201 9.66 20.72 -15.38
CA HIS A 201 8.69 20.58 -14.29
C HIS A 201 8.10 21.93 -13.86
N VAL A 202 6.77 22.00 -13.64
CA VAL A 202 6.03 23.22 -13.21
C VAL A 202 6.67 23.92 -12.00
N VAL A 203 7.17 23.14 -11.04
CA VAL A 203 7.86 23.65 -9.84
C VAL A 203 9.04 24.56 -10.20
N LYS A 204 9.74 24.34 -11.31
CA LYS A 204 10.85 25.20 -11.75
C LYS A 204 10.36 26.56 -12.25
N ILE A 205 9.24 26.56 -12.98
CA ILE A 205 8.58 27.79 -13.42
C ILE A 205 8.12 28.58 -12.19
N GLN A 206 7.47 27.89 -11.23
CA GLN A 206 7.04 28.48 -9.96
C GLN A 206 8.19 29.16 -9.22
N ARG A 207 9.30 28.44 -8.96
CA ARG A 207 10.47 29.01 -8.28
C ARG A 207 11.06 30.23 -8.99
N ARG A 208 11.06 30.21 -10.33
CA ARG A 208 11.54 31.36 -11.12
C ARG A 208 10.59 32.55 -10.97
N VAL A 209 9.29 32.33 -11.08
CA VAL A 209 8.27 33.36 -10.87
C VAL A 209 8.36 33.95 -9.46
N ASP A 210 8.57 33.14 -8.43
CA ASP A 210 8.75 33.61 -7.05
C ASP A 210 10.01 34.45 -6.89
N SER A 211 11.11 34.06 -7.55
CA SER A 211 12.34 34.86 -7.58
C SER A 211 12.14 36.22 -8.27
N LEU A 212 11.33 36.26 -9.34
CA LEU A 212 10.97 37.52 -10.02
C LEU A 212 10.11 38.42 -9.13
N LYS A 213 9.19 37.84 -8.35
CA LYS A 213 8.39 38.57 -7.35
C LYS A 213 9.25 39.11 -6.20
N GLY A 214 10.18 38.31 -5.67
CA GLY A 214 11.06 38.70 -4.56
C GLY A 214 11.99 39.86 -4.89
N ARG A 215 12.52 39.94 -6.12
CA ARG A 215 13.34 41.09 -6.57
C ARG A 215 12.60 42.43 -6.53
N LYS A 216 11.26 42.43 -6.65
CA LYS A 216 10.44 43.64 -6.52
C LYS A 216 10.34 44.15 -5.08
N GLN A 217 10.41 43.25 -4.09
CA GLN A 217 10.35 43.64 -2.67
C GLN A 217 11.67 44.25 -2.21
N ALA A 218 12.81 43.74 -2.70
CA ALA A 218 14.13 44.31 -2.42
C ALA A 218 14.35 45.69 -3.09
N GLY A 219 13.76 45.92 -4.28
CA GLY A 219 13.85 47.20 -4.99
C GLY A 219 12.92 48.32 -4.50
N LYS A 220 12.18 48.10 -3.40
CA LYS A 220 11.36 49.14 -2.75
C LYS A 220 11.99 49.71 -1.48
N GLY A 221 13.24 49.31 -1.16
CA GLY A 221 13.97 49.75 0.03
C GLY A 221 15.31 50.42 -0.25
N ASN A 222 15.60 50.83 -1.50
CA ASN A 222 16.80 51.61 -1.81
C ASN A 222 16.48 52.62 -2.90
N ASP A 223 16.23 53.85 -2.47
CA ASP A 223 16.38 55.03 -3.32
C ASP A 223 17.86 55.16 -3.70
N GLY A 224 18.10 55.42 -4.98
CA GLY A 224 19.39 55.88 -5.50
C GLY A 224 20.31 54.78 -6.01
N PHE A 225 20.18 54.42 -7.29
CA PHE A 225 21.36 54.29 -8.14
C PHE A 225 20.99 54.61 -9.58
N LEU A 226 21.64 55.66 -10.09
CA LEU A 226 21.58 56.16 -11.46
C LEU A 226 21.71 55.03 -12.49
N LEU A 227 20.80 55.04 -13.47
CA LEU A 227 21.08 54.49 -14.79
C LEU A 227 22.00 55.47 -15.52
N THR A 228 23.30 55.16 -15.57
CA THR A 228 24.17 55.63 -16.67
C THR A 228 24.31 54.48 -17.65
N VAL A 229 23.75 54.67 -18.85
CA VAL A 229 23.95 53.84 -20.04
C VAL A 229 24.93 54.59 -20.94
N PRO A 230 25.98 53.96 -21.49
CA PRO A 230 26.76 54.53 -22.57
C PRO A 230 25.99 54.55 -23.90
#